data_AF-A0A846Y1U3-F1
#
_entry.id   AF-A0A846Y1U3-F1
#
_cell.length_a   1.000
_cell.length_b   1.000
_cell.length_c   1.000
_cell.angle_alpha   90.00
_cell.angle_beta   90.00
_cell.angle_gamma   90.00
#
_symmetry.space_group_name_H-M   'P 1'
#
loop_
_entity.id
_entity.type
_entity.pdbx_description
1 polymer ?
#
loop_
_entity_poly.entity_id
_entity_poly.type
_entity_poly.pdbx_seq_one_letter_code
_entity_poly.pdbx_strand_id
1 'polypeptide(L)'
;MQSQEAGVTQPRPPTVAEARARDKARRRAEEAERAAAEAQEHKDRTRRKMLIGGVAVAGIAAVVGAGYLAYQAASKPDVTAYCVVEKDGQETVAPDDQCVRAQNQSSGYGGMPGIFILGGSQYHYYYGGNNTVGQPPTGGSTVAPKNANVKTKSGTVIRGGLGSKSGTSGGS
;
A
#
# COMPACT_ATOMS: atom_id res chain seq x y z
N MET A 1 56.13 -11.50 -49.83
CA MET A 1 56.01 -10.78 -48.55
C MET A 1 57.02 -11.41 -47.60
N GLN A 2 58.06 -10.69 -47.19
CA GLN A 2 59.00 -11.19 -46.17
C GLN A 2 58.33 -11.01 -44.80
N SER A 3 57.93 -12.12 -44.19
CA SER A 3 57.49 -12.18 -42.80
C SER A 3 58.69 -11.97 -41.89
N GLN A 4 58.65 -10.96 -41.02
CA GLN A 4 59.69 -10.74 -40.01
C GLN A 4 59.57 -11.81 -38.91
N GLU A 5 60.63 -12.60 -38.71
CA GLU A 5 60.73 -13.53 -37.59
C GLU A 5 60.98 -12.77 -36.28
N ALA A 6 60.13 -13.04 -35.29
CA ALA A 6 60.27 -12.48 -33.94
C ALA A 6 61.57 -13.01 -33.30
N GLY A 7 62.52 -12.10 -33.03
CA GLY A 7 63.78 -12.41 -32.34
C GLY A 7 65.06 -12.25 -33.19
N VAL A 8 64.95 -12.10 -34.51
CA VAL A 8 66.12 -11.96 -35.41
C VAL A 8 66.38 -10.51 -35.80
N THR A 9 65.36 -9.64 -35.83
CA THR A 9 65.52 -8.22 -36.16
C THR A 9 65.66 -7.37 -34.90
N GLN A 10 66.79 -6.66 -34.78
CA GLN A 10 66.98 -5.70 -33.68
C GLN A 10 66.17 -4.42 -33.96
N PRO A 11 65.38 -3.94 -32.98
CA PRO A 11 64.66 -2.68 -33.11
C PRO A 11 65.64 -1.54 -33.39
N ARG A 12 65.35 -0.72 -34.40
CA ARG A 12 66.13 0.49 -34.68
C ARG A 12 66.11 1.39 -33.43
N PRO A 13 67.26 1.97 -33.02
CA PRO A 13 67.29 2.90 -31.90
C PRO A 13 66.36 4.09 -32.19
N PRO A 14 65.55 4.52 -31.21
CA PRO A 14 64.58 5.58 -31.42
C PRO A 14 65.29 6.88 -31.75
N THR A 15 64.73 7.62 -32.71
CA THR A 15 65.21 8.96 -33.02
C THR A 15 64.80 9.94 -31.90
N VAL A 16 65.51 11.06 -31.76
CA VAL A 16 65.22 12.07 -30.72
C VAL A 16 63.78 12.62 -30.81
N ALA A 17 63.21 12.67 -32.01
CA ALA A 17 61.82 13.07 -32.23
C ALA A 17 60.83 12.01 -31.72
N GLU A 18 61.14 10.74 -31.95
CA GLU A 18 60.33 9.60 -31.49
C GLU A 18 60.39 9.44 -29.96
N ALA A 19 61.54 9.69 -29.35
CA ALA A 19 61.69 9.70 -27.89
C ALA A 19 60.83 10.79 -27.23
N ARG A 20 60.84 12.02 -27.79
CA ARG A 20 59.96 13.11 -27.33
C ARG A 20 58.47 12.79 -27.51
N ALA A 21 58.11 12.13 -28.61
CA ALA A 21 56.73 11.71 -28.85
C ALA A 21 56.26 10.66 -27.82
N ARG A 22 57.13 9.70 -27.47
CA ARG A 22 56.85 8.69 -26.44
C ARG A 22 56.74 9.31 -25.04
N ASP A 23 57.59 10.26 -24.69
CA ASP A 23 57.49 10.97 -23.40
C ASP A 23 56.22 11.82 -23.32
N LYS A 24 55.83 12.49 -24.42
CA LYS A 24 54.57 13.23 -24.49
C LYS A 24 53.35 12.31 -24.38
N ALA A 25 53.40 11.12 -24.99
CA ALA A 25 52.35 10.11 -24.87
C ALA A 25 52.26 9.58 -23.42
N ARG A 26 53.40 9.30 -22.77
CA ARG A 26 53.44 8.84 -21.38
C ARG A 26 52.87 9.88 -20.41
N ARG A 27 53.23 11.16 -20.58
CA ARG A 27 52.65 12.26 -19.78
C ARG A 27 51.14 12.41 -19.96
N ARG A 28 50.65 12.32 -21.21
CA ARG A 28 49.21 12.40 -21.49
C ARG A 28 48.42 11.21 -20.91
N ALA A 29 49.01 10.02 -20.94
CA ALA A 29 48.41 8.84 -20.32
C ALA A 29 48.30 9.01 -18.80
N GLU A 30 49.36 9.49 -18.15
CA GLU A 30 49.38 9.73 -16.71
C GLU A 30 48.40 10.85 -16.29
N GLU A 31 48.30 11.93 -17.07
CA GLU A 31 47.29 12.99 -16.85
C GLU A 31 45.85 12.47 -17.02
N ALA A 32 45.63 11.60 -18.02
CA ALA A 32 44.32 10.99 -18.25
C ALA A 32 43.92 10.01 -17.13
N GLU A 33 44.87 9.22 -16.60
CA GLU A 33 44.65 8.35 -15.45
C GLU A 33 44.31 9.15 -14.19
N ARG A 34 45.03 10.25 -13.93
CA ARG A 34 44.74 11.14 -12.79
C ARG A 34 43.36 11.78 -12.92
N ALA A 35 43.01 12.30 -14.09
CA ALA A 35 41.69 12.87 -14.35
C ALA A 35 40.57 11.83 -14.23
N ALA A 36 40.81 10.58 -14.64
CA ALA A 36 39.86 9.49 -14.47
C ALA A 36 39.67 9.09 -13.01
N ALA A 37 40.74 9.05 -12.22
CA ALA A 37 40.69 8.77 -10.78
C ALA A 37 39.90 9.85 -10.03
N GLU A 38 40.20 11.12 -10.28
CA GLU A 38 39.46 12.25 -9.69
C GLU A 38 37.98 12.20 -10.06
N ALA A 39 37.66 11.93 -11.34
CA ALA A 39 36.27 11.79 -11.78
C ALA A 39 35.54 10.63 -11.11
N GLN A 40 36.22 9.52 -10.82
CA GLN A 40 35.66 8.39 -10.07
C GLN A 40 35.39 8.77 -8.61
N GLU A 41 36.33 9.42 -7.94
CA GLU A 41 36.14 9.88 -6.56
C GLU A 41 34.99 10.88 -6.41
N HIS A 42 34.84 11.79 -7.38
CA HIS A 42 33.72 12.72 -7.43
C HIS A 42 32.38 12.01 -7.60
N LYS A 43 32.31 11.00 -8.47
CA LYS A 43 31.11 10.18 -8.67
C LYS A 43 30.77 9.39 -7.41
N ASP A 44 31.74 8.76 -6.78
CA ASP A 44 31.55 7.97 -5.57
C ASP A 44 31.10 8.83 -4.38
N ARG A 45 31.69 10.01 -4.21
CA ARG A 45 31.28 10.99 -3.19
C ARG A 45 29.83 11.43 -3.42
N THR A 46 29.44 11.68 -4.66
CA THR A 46 28.08 12.11 -4.99
C THR A 46 27.09 10.97 -4.76
N ARG A 47 27.42 9.76 -5.22
CA ARG A 47 26.60 8.55 -5.01
C ARG A 47 26.40 8.26 -3.53
N ARG A 48 27.45 8.35 -2.71
CA ARG A 48 27.36 8.15 -1.26
C ARG A 48 26.44 9.19 -0.59
N LYS A 49 26.51 10.46 -1.00
CA LYS A 49 25.61 11.51 -0.50
C LYS A 49 24.15 11.25 -0.90
N MET A 50 23.91 10.84 -2.15
CA MET A 50 22.55 10.50 -2.59
C MET A 50 21.99 9.29 -1.83
N LEU A 51 22.79 8.25 -1.61
CA LEU A 51 22.37 7.06 -0.85
C LEU A 51 21.99 7.43 0.59
N ILE A 52 22.81 8.23 1.27
CA ILE A 52 22.52 8.67 2.65
C ILE A 52 21.27 9.56 2.70
N GLY A 53 21.15 10.52 1.78
CA GLY A 53 19.96 11.39 1.70
C GLY A 53 18.68 10.63 1.39
N GLY A 54 18.75 9.63 0.50
CA GLY A 54 17.61 8.79 0.14
C GLY A 54 17.07 7.96 1.31
N VAL A 55 17.96 7.36 2.12
CA VAL A 55 17.56 6.56 3.29
C VAL A 55 16.86 7.41 4.36
N ALA A 56 17.34 8.63 4.61
CA ALA A 56 16.76 9.51 5.63
C ALA A 56 15.30 9.91 5.30
N VAL A 57 15.04 10.30 4.05
CA VAL A 57 13.69 10.70 3.62
C VAL A 57 12.72 9.52 3.63
N ALA A 58 13.14 8.36 3.12
CA ALA A 58 12.33 7.15 3.12
C ALA A 58 11.95 6.70 4.55
N GLY A 59 12.88 6.81 5.50
CA GLY A 59 12.63 6.48 6.91
C GLY A 59 11.54 7.33 7.55
N ILE A 60 11.56 8.65 7.34
CA ILE A 60 10.53 9.55 7.89
C ILE A 60 9.16 9.25 7.28
N ALA A 61 9.09 9.07 5.96
CA ALA A 61 7.83 8.73 5.28
C ALA A 61 7.24 7.41 5.79
N ALA A 62 8.09 6.39 6.03
CA ALA A 62 7.67 5.11 6.57
C ALA A 62 7.08 5.26 7.98
N VAL A 63 7.72 6.04 8.87
CA VAL A 63 7.22 6.26 10.24
C VAL A 63 5.89 7.01 10.24
N VAL A 64 5.76 8.07 9.44
CA VAL A 64 4.51 8.85 9.35
C VAL A 64 3.38 8.00 8.77
N GLY A 65 3.66 7.25 7.68
CA GLY A 65 2.68 6.35 7.08
C GLY A 65 2.21 5.26 8.04
N ALA A 66 3.15 4.60 8.73
CA ALA A 66 2.84 3.58 9.74
C ALA A 66 2.05 4.17 10.92
N GLY A 67 2.45 5.34 11.42
CA GLY A 67 1.77 6.03 12.51
C GLY A 67 0.33 6.42 12.15
N TYR A 68 0.10 6.93 10.95
CA TYR A 68 -1.24 7.28 10.47
C TYR A 68 -2.14 6.05 10.34
N LEU A 69 -1.61 4.94 9.82
CA LEU A 69 -2.35 3.68 9.73
C LEU A 69 -2.66 3.10 11.11
N ALA A 70 -1.70 3.14 12.04
CA ALA A 70 -1.91 2.70 13.42
C ALA A 70 -2.96 3.56 14.13
N TYR A 71 -2.90 4.88 13.98
CA TYR A 71 -3.89 5.79 14.54
C TYR A 71 -5.29 5.52 13.98
N GLN A 72 -5.44 5.37 12.66
CA GLN A 72 -6.73 5.02 12.06
C GLN A 72 -7.26 3.65 12.51
N ALA A 73 -6.37 2.69 12.80
CA ALA A 73 -6.79 1.39 13.33
C ALA A 73 -7.27 1.50 14.79
N ALA A 74 -6.59 2.30 15.61
CA ALA A 74 -6.89 2.46 17.03
C ALA A 74 -8.09 3.37 17.29
N SER A 75 -8.28 4.42 16.50
CA SER A 75 -9.32 5.45 16.71
C SER A 75 -10.65 5.14 16.02
N LYS A 76 -10.94 3.89 15.69
CA LYS A 76 -12.24 3.52 15.10
C LYS A 76 -13.34 3.65 16.16
N PRO A 77 -14.35 4.51 15.97
CA PRO A 77 -15.46 4.58 16.90
C PRO A 77 -16.22 3.24 16.93
N ASP A 78 -16.56 2.75 18.11
CA ASP A 78 -17.49 1.63 18.27
C ASP A 78 -18.93 2.14 18.07
N VAL A 79 -19.65 1.57 17.11
CA VAL A 79 -21.05 1.92 16.82
C VAL A 79 -21.91 0.69 17.06
N THR A 80 -22.99 0.87 17.83
CA THR A 80 -23.95 -0.21 18.07
C THR A 80 -24.94 -0.29 16.90
N ALA A 81 -25.11 -1.48 16.32
CA ALA A 81 -26.14 -1.78 15.34
C ALA A 81 -27.35 -2.44 16.01
N TYR A 82 -28.53 -2.05 15.55
CA TYR A 82 -29.83 -2.58 15.96
C TYR A 82 -30.51 -3.22 14.77
N CYS A 83 -31.15 -4.36 14.98
CA CYS A 83 -32.00 -4.96 13.96
C CYS A 83 -33.33 -4.22 13.90
N VAL A 84 -33.72 -3.76 12.71
CA VAL A 84 -35.02 -3.15 12.47
C VAL A 84 -35.76 -3.98 11.44
N VAL A 85 -37.05 -4.21 11.70
CA VAL A 85 -37.96 -4.85 10.77
C VAL A 85 -39.01 -3.85 10.32
N GLU A 86 -39.27 -3.84 9.02
CA GLU A 86 -40.40 -3.12 8.43
C GLU A 86 -41.55 -4.10 8.24
N LYS A 87 -42.67 -3.81 8.90
CA LYS A 87 -43.94 -4.53 8.75
C LYS A 87 -45.05 -3.52 8.49
N ASP A 88 -45.79 -3.69 7.40
CA ASP A 88 -46.95 -2.87 7.06
C ASP A 88 -46.67 -1.35 7.06
N GLY A 89 -45.46 -0.96 6.64
CA GLY A 89 -45.02 0.45 6.60
C GLY A 89 -44.59 1.04 7.94
N GLN A 90 -44.50 0.23 9.00
CA GLN A 90 -43.95 0.63 10.29
C GLN A 90 -42.62 -0.06 10.58
N GLU A 91 -41.63 0.74 10.97
CA GLU A 91 -40.31 0.27 11.38
C GLU A 91 -40.30 0.02 12.89
N THR A 92 -39.94 -1.19 13.30
CA THR A 92 -39.81 -1.56 14.71
C THR A 92 -38.50 -2.27 14.95
N VAL A 93 -37.86 -1.98 16.07
CA VAL A 93 -36.62 -2.66 16.47
C VAL A 93 -36.93 -4.11 16.83
N ALA A 94 -36.32 -5.04 16.10
CA ALA A 94 -36.43 -6.47 16.31
C ALA A 94 -35.23 -7.00 17.13
N PRO A 95 -35.32 -8.23 17.66
CA PRO A 95 -34.17 -8.91 18.24
C PRO A 95 -33.02 -9.08 17.22
N ASP A 96 -31.78 -8.95 17.69
CA ASP A 96 -30.58 -8.99 16.85
C ASP A 96 -30.47 -10.29 16.02
N ASP A 97 -30.97 -11.42 16.53
CA ASP A 97 -30.88 -12.73 15.88
C ASP A 97 -31.70 -12.79 14.58
N GLN A 98 -32.76 -11.99 14.47
CA GLN A 98 -33.60 -11.95 13.26
C GLN A 98 -32.84 -11.38 12.08
N CYS A 99 -32.05 -10.32 12.27
CA CYS A 99 -31.22 -9.77 11.20
C CYS A 99 -30.07 -10.71 10.84
N VAL A 100 -29.49 -11.44 11.79
CA VAL A 100 -28.48 -12.46 11.50
C VAL A 100 -29.07 -13.60 10.69
N ARG A 101 -30.26 -14.10 11.07
CA ARG A 101 -30.98 -15.13 10.30
C ARG A 101 -31.38 -14.62 8.92
N ALA A 102 -31.92 -13.40 8.84
CA ALA A 102 -32.32 -12.78 7.58
C ALA A 102 -31.11 -12.59 6.67
N GLN A 103 -29.98 -12.14 7.19
CA GLN A 103 -28.74 -12.00 6.41
C GLN A 103 -28.22 -13.35 5.89
N ASN A 104 -28.22 -14.39 6.72
CA ASN A 104 -27.79 -15.72 6.31
C ASN A 104 -28.75 -16.34 5.26
N GLN A 105 -30.06 -16.13 5.41
CA GLN A 105 -31.06 -16.69 4.49
C GLN A 105 -31.22 -15.86 3.21
N SER A 106 -30.99 -14.55 3.28
CA SER A 106 -31.07 -13.60 2.16
C SER A 106 -29.83 -13.60 1.26
N SER A 107 -28.83 -14.46 1.55
CA SER A 107 -27.57 -14.58 0.79
C SER A 107 -27.74 -15.00 -0.69
N GLY A 108 -28.97 -15.21 -1.15
CA GLY A 108 -29.31 -15.53 -2.55
C GLY A 108 -30.02 -14.43 -3.34
N TYR A 109 -30.48 -13.34 -2.72
CA TYR A 109 -31.19 -12.27 -3.43
C TYR A 109 -30.27 -11.07 -3.66
N GLY A 110 -29.73 -10.98 -4.88
CA GLY A 110 -29.04 -9.79 -5.37
C GLY A 110 -30.00 -8.61 -5.40
N GLY A 111 -29.86 -7.69 -4.45
CA GLY A 111 -30.65 -6.46 -4.44
C GLY A 111 -30.48 -5.69 -3.14
N MET A 112 -29.72 -4.59 -3.20
CA MET A 112 -29.51 -3.57 -2.17
C MET A 112 -28.56 -3.94 -1.01
N PRO A 113 -27.42 -3.25 -0.87
CA PRO A 113 -26.53 -3.44 0.27
C PRO A 113 -27.20 -2.96 1.57
N GLY A 114 -27.47 -3.87 2.50
CA GLY A 114 -27.94 -3.54 3.85
C GLY A 114 -29.41 -3.82 4.17
N ILE A 115 -30.18 -4.37 3.22
CA ILE A 115 -31.56 -4.84 3.45
C ILE A 115 -31.60 -6.36 3.24
N PHE A 116 -32.27 -7.07 4.12
CA PHE A 116 -32.39 -8.53 4.13
C PHE A 116 -33.86 -8.91 4.19
N ILE A 117 -34.28 -9.90 3.39
CA ILE A 117 -35.68 -10.33 3.39
C ILE A 117 -35.79 -11.68 4.11
N LEU A 118 -36.68 -11.75 5.10
CA LEU A 118 -36.96 -12.98 5.85
C LEU A 118 -38.47 -13.10 6.09
N GLY A 119 -39.08 -14.16 5.57
CA GLY A 119 -40.51 -14.45 5.79
C GLY A 119 -41.47 -13.37 5.29
N GLY A 120 -41.11 -12.63 4.23
CA GLY A 120 -41.94 -11.56 3.66
C GLY A 120 -41.79 -10.20 4.35
N SER A 121 -40.98 -10.09 5.40
CA SER A 121 -40.63 -8.81 6.03
C SER A 121 -39.22 -8.36 5.65
N GLN A 122 -39.02 -7.05 5.57
CA GLN A 122 -37.72 -6.43 5.29
C GLN A 122 -37.00 -6.13 6.59
N TYR A 123 -35.76 -6.57 6.71
CA TYR A 123 -34.88 -6.35 7.84
C TYR A 123 -33.69 -5.50 7.42
N HIS A 124 -33.29 -4.54 8.23
CA HIS A 124 -32.09 -3.76 7.99
C HIS A 124 -31.40 -3.40 9.31
N TYR A 125 -30.13 -3.02 9.23
CA TYR A 125 -29.39 -2.55 10.40
C TYR A 125 -29.53 -1.04 10.57
N TYR A 126 -29.84 -0.63 11.79
CA TYR A 126 -29.86 0.76 12.22
C TYR A 126 -28.69 1.03 13.17
N TYR A 127 -27.84 1.99 12.82
CA TYR A 127 -26.58 2.27 13.46
C TYR A 127 -26.70 3.47 14.40
N GLY A 128 -26.33 3.30 15.66
CA GLY A 128 -26.39 4.34 16.68
C GLY A 128 -27.74 4.46 17.37
N GLY A 129 -27.85 5.47 18.25
CA GLY A 129 -29.02 5.67 19.11
C GLY A 129 -29.12 4.70 20.30
N ASN A 130 -30.10 4.95 21.17
CA ASN A 130 -30.44 4.06 22.27
C ASN A 130 -31.78 3.39 21.99
N ASN A 131 -31.75 2.36 21.15
CA ASN A 131 -32.96 1.68 20.68
C ASN A 131 -33.30 0.47 21.56
N THR A 132 -34.60 0.26 21.73
CA THR A 132 -35.17 -0.86 22.49
C THR A 132 -36.07 -1.69 21.59
N VAL A 133 -36.00 -3.01 21.75
CA VAL A 133 -36.83 -3.95 21.00
C VAL A 133 -38.32 -3.62 21.20
N GLY A 134 -39.08 -3.62 20.11
CA GLY A 134 -40.52 -3.33 20.12
C GLY A 134 -40.89 -1.84 20.06
N GLN A 135 -39.91 -0.93 19.98
CA GLN A 135 -40.12 0.50 19.79
C GLN A 135 -39.59 0.94 18.41
N PRO A 136 -40.06 2.08 17.87
CA PRO A 136 -39.49 2.65 16.65
C PRO A 136 -38.03 3.09 16.87
N PRO A 137 -37.15 2.91 15.86
CA PRO A 137 -35.76 3.34 15.96
C PRO A 137 -35.65 4.87 16.01
N THR A 138 -34.81 5.40 16.91
CA THR A 138 -34.59 6.85 17.08
C THR A 138 -33.12 7.19 17.30
N GLY A 139 -32.71 8.39 16.85
CA GLY A 139 -31.41 8.97 17.17
C GLY A 139 -30.19 8.28 16.52
N GLY A 140 -30.39 7.52 15.44
CA GLY A 140 -29.31 6.87 14.69
C GLY A 140 -29.46 7.06 13.17
N SER A 141 -28.86 6.17 12.40
CA SER A 141 -28.86 6.19 10.93
C SER A 141 -28.99 4.80 10.35
N THR A 142 -29.67 4.65 9.21
CA THR A 142 -29.71 3.40 8.42
C THR A 142 -28.44 3.20 7.58
N VAL A 143 -27.58 4.21 7.46
CA VAL A 143 -26.35 4.15 6.66
C VAL A 143 -25.20 3.60 7.49
N ALA A 144 -24.56 2.54 7.00
CA ALA A 144 -23.43 1.92 7.65
C ALA A 144 -22.23 2.89 7.74
N PRO A 145 -21.64 3.12 8.93
CA PRO A 145 -20.47 3.97 9.08
C PRO A 145 -19.23 3.34 8.44
N LYS A 146 -18.53 4.11 7.60
CA LYS A 146 -17.41 3.61 6.76
C LYS A 146 -16.12 3.29 7.53
N ASN A 147 -15.93 3.87 8.72
CA ASN A 147 -14.68 3.77 9.50
C ASN A 147 -14.94 3.42 10.98
N ALA A 148 -16.00 2.69 11.29
CA ALA A 148 -16.37 2.32 12.65
C ALA A 148 -16.32 0.81 12.88
N ASN A 149 -16.09 0.39 14.11
CA ASN A 149 -16.30 -0.99 14.51
C ASN A 149 -17.78 -1.16 14.87
N VAL A 150 -18.53 -1.88 14.04
CA VAL A 150 -19.96 -2.08 14.26
C VAL A 150 -20.22 -3.39 14.99
N LYS A 151 -20.89 -3.31 16.13
CA LYS A 151 -21.31 -4.47 16.93
C LYS A 151 -22.79 -4.38 17.24
N THR A 152 -23.47 -5.51 17.25
CA THR A 152 -24.83 -5.58 17.80
C THR A 152 -24.81 -5.60 19.33
N LYS A 153 -25.94 -5.38 19.99
CA LYS A 153 -26.05 -5.49 21.46
C LYS A 153 -25.67 -6.90 21.95
N SER A 154 -25.95 -7.93 21.17
CA SER A 154 -25.53 -9.31 21.41
C SER A 154 -24.02 -9.58 21.24
N GLY A 155 -23.23 -8.59 20.82
CA GLY A 155 -21.79 -8.74 20.61
C GLY A 155 -21.40 -9.31 19.25
N THR A 156 -22.36 -9.60 18.37
CA THR A 156 -22.07 -10.07 17.01
C THR A 156 -21.51 -8.90 16.20
N VAL A 157 -20.27 -9.06 15.71
CA VAL A 157 -19.62 -8.07 14.85
C VAL A 157 -20.29 -8.09 13.48
N ILE A 158 -20.95 -6.99 13.12
CA ILE A 158 -21.60 -6.86 11.81
C ILE A 158 -20.52 -6.46 10.82
N ARG A 159 -20.02 -7.46 10.09
CA ARG A 159 -19.14 -7.24 8.95
C ARG A 159 -20.01 -6.75 7.81
N GLY A 160 -20.09 -5.44 7.64
CA GLY A 160 -20.74 -4.82 6.50
C GLY A 160 -20.32 -5.54 5.22
N GLY A 161 -21.30 -6.10 4.50
CA GLY A 161 -21.09 -6.73 3.21
C GLY A 161 -20.67 -5.69 2.18
N LEU A 162 -19.37 -5.45 2.09
CA LEU A 162 -18.58 -5.16 0.87
C LEU A 162 -17.08 -5.19 1.23
N GLY A 163 -16.67 -6.23 1.96
CA GLY A 163 -15.26 -6.58 2.10
C GLY A 163 -14.88 -7.56 1.00
N SER A 164 -14.93 -7.11 -0.27
CA SER A 164 -14.17 -7.79 -1.31
C SER A 164 -12.74 -7.87 -0.80
N LYS A 165 -12.27 -9.08 -0.59
CA LYS A 165 -10.85 -9.37 -0.44
C LYS A 165 -10.21 -8.66 -1.64
N SER A 166 -9.53 -7.55 -1.42
CA SER A 166 -8.65 -6.96 -2.41
C SER A 166 -7.47 -7.92 -2.51
N GLY A 167 -7.70 -9.02 -3.22
CA GLY A 167 -6.67 -9.90 -3.69
C GLY A 167 -5.82 -9.05 -4.61
N THR A 168 -4.67 -8.63 -4.11
CA THR A 168 -3.52 -8.30 -4.95
C THR A 168 -3.26 -9.54 -5.81
N SER A 169 -3.87 -9.59 -6.99
CA SER A 169 -3.40 -10.43 -8.08
C SER A 169 -2.14 -9.74 -8.60
N GLY A 170 -1.01 -10.06 -7.98
CA GLY A 170 0.27 -10.00 -8.65
C GLY A 170 0.21 -10.98 -9.81
N GLY A 171 0.05 -10.46 -11.02
CA GLY A 171 0.26 -11.18 -12.27
C GLY A 171 1.56 -10.67 -12.88
N SER A 172 2.45 -11.59 -13.23
CA SER A 172 3.77 -11.37 -13.83
C SER A 172 3.71 -10.63 -15.17
#